data_AF-A0A7G9NV40-F1
#
_entry.id   AF-A0A7G9NV40-F1
#
_cell.length_a   1.000
_cell.length_b   1.000
_cell.length_c   1.000
_cell.angle_alpha   90.00
_cell.angle_beta   90.00
_cell.angle_gamma   90.00
#
_symmetry.space_group_name_H-M   'P 1'
#
loop_
_entity.id
_entity.type
_entity.pdbx_description
1 polymer ?
#
loop_
_entity_poly.entity_id
_entity_poly.type
_entity_poly.pdbx_seq_one_letter_code
_entity_poly.pdbx_strand_id
1 'polypeptide(L)' 'MHWFLSLADAREKIAAWHEDYNTIRPHSSLNNLTPEQFATRCGPTVPAAPPPLAHTGVSCLSTLSGCA' A
#
# COMPACT_ATOMS: atom_id res chain seq x y z
N MET A 1 -28.03 -0.55 -13.99
CA MET A 1 -27.08 0.50 -13.56
C MET A 1 -25.67 0.06 -13.93
N HIS A 2 -25.01 0.78 -14.84
CA HIS A 2 -23.60 0.56 -15.17
C HIS A 2 -22.82 1.73 -14.56
N TRP A 3 -21.88 1.43 -13.66
CA TRP A 3 -21.11 2.42 -12.89
C TRP A 3 -19.99 3.07 -13.71
N PHE A 4 -19.59 2.39 -14.77
CA PHE A 4 -18.60 2.84 -15.74
C PHE A 4 -19.29 3.04 -17.08
N LEU A 5 -18.65 3.70 -18.03
CA LEU A 5 -19.12 3.85 -19.40
C LEU A 5 -18.37 2.92 -20.35
N SER A 6 -17.16 2.51 -19.96
CA SER A 6 -16.27 1.59 -20.67
C SER A 6 -15.14 1.14 -19.74
N LEU A 7 -14.28 0.24 -20.19
CA LEU A 7 -13.05 -0.09 -19.48
C LEU A 7 -12.08 1.09 -19.36
N ALA A 8 -12.04 1.99 -20.35
CA ALA A 8 -11.20 3.17 -20.31
C ALA A 8 -11.65 4.12 -19.18
N ASP A 9 -12.95 4.37 -19.09
CA ASP A 9 -13.56 5.19 -18.03
C ASP A 9 -13.34 4.57 -16.63
N ALA A 10 -13.46 3.24 -16.52
CA ALA A 10 -13.16 2.55 -15.27
C ALA A 10 -11.71 2.76 -14.82
N ARG A 11 -10.75 2.61 -15.74
CA ARG A 11 -9.32 2.80 -15.44
C ARG A 11 -9.02 4.24 -15.01
N GLU A 12 -9.59 5.22 -15.69
CA GLU A 12 -9.40 6.64 -15.37
C GLU A 12 -9.93 6.96 -13.97
N LYS A 13 -11.17 6.55 -13.66
CA LYS A 13 -11.78 6.77 -12.35
C LYS A 13 -11.02 6.09 -11.22
N ILE A 14 -10.56 4.86 -11.43
CA ILE A 14 -9.77 4.12 -10.44
C ILE A 14 -8.41 4.80 -10.21
N ALA A 15 -7.75 5.25 -11.28
CA ALA A 15 -6.47 5.96 -11.17
C ALA A 15 -6.61 7.27 -10.39
N ALA A 16 -7.63 8.08 -10.73
CA ALA A 16 -7.92 9.31 -10.02
C ALA A 16 -8.24 9.05 -8.53
N TRP A 17 -9.01 8.01 -8.24
CA TRP A 17 -9.33 7.64 -6.86
C TRP A 17 -8.10 7.15 -6.08
N HIS A 18 -7.22 6.37 -6.72
CA HIS A 18 -5.98 5.90 -6.12
C HIS A 18 -5.06 7.08 -5.73
N GLU A 19 -4.94 8.09 -6.60
CA GLU A 19 -4.18 9.30 -6.30
C GLU A 19 -4.79 10.08 -5.13
N ASP A 20 -6.10 10.37 -5.18
CA ASP A 20 -6.82 11.11 -4.13
C ASP A 20 -6.72 10.41 -2.76
N TYR A 21 -6.89 9.09 -2.72
CA TYR A 21 -6.80 8.31 -1.50
C TYR A 21 -5.40 8.38 -0.86
N ASN A 22 -4.35 8.27 -1.67
CA ASN A 22 -2.98 8.21 -1.18
C ASN A 22 -2.43 9.59 -0.81
N THR A 23 -2.88 10.67 -1.46
CA THR A 23 -2.25 11.99 -1.40
C THR A 23 -3.09 13.07 -0.72
N ILE A 24 -4.42 12.94 -0.70
CA ILE A 24 -5.33 14.01 -0.22
C ILE A 24 -6.07 13.59 1.05
N ARG A 25 -6.51 12.33 1.16
CA ARG A 25 -7.41 11.91 2.25
C ARG A 25 -6.66 11.54 3.54
N PRO A 26 -6.85 12.29 4.64
CA PRO A 26 -6.27 11.92 5.93
C PRO A 26 -7.03 10.76 6.58
N HIS A 27 -6.30 9.86 7.23
CA HIS A 27 -6.84 8.67 7.89
C HIS A 27 -6.59 8.73 9.39
N SER A 28 -7.65 8.58 10.21
CA SER A 28 -7.55 8.66 11.67
C SER A 28 -6.66 7.56 12.27
N SER A 29 -6.64 6.36 11.67
CA SER A 29 -5.72 5.27 12.02
C SER A 29 -4.25 5.59 11.74
N LEU A 30 -3.98 6.52 10.82
CA LEU A 30 -2.65 7.04 10.51
C LEU A 30 -2.40 8.38 11.20
N ASN A 31 -3.07 8.65 12.32
CA ASN A 31 -2.96 9.90 13.06
C ASN A 31 -3.31 11.14 12.20
N ASN A 32 -4.38 11.02 11.40
CA ASN A 32 -4.86 12.01 10.43
C ASN A 32 -3.86 12.38 9.33
N LEU A 33 -3.01 11.44 8.93
CA LEU A 33 -2.12 11.57 7.78
C LEU A 33 -2.67 10.87 6.55
N THR A 34 -2.22 11.31 5.38
CA THR A 34 -2.40 10.54 4.16
C THR A 34 -1.44 9.34 4.15
N PRO A 35 -1.76 8.27 3.42
CA PRO A 35 -0.87 7.11 3.29
C PRO A 35 0.55 7.50 2.85
N GLU A 36 0.69 8.41 1.89
CA GLU A 36 1.99 8.90 1.43
C GLU A 36 2.78 9.64 2.53
N GLN A 37 2.10 10.53 3.27
CA GLN A 37 2.71 11.25 4.39
C GLN A 37 3.15 10.29 5.50
N PHE A 38 2.36 9.26 5.77
CA PHE A 38 2.71 8.23 6.74
C PHE A 38 3.94 7.43 6.28
N ALA A 39 3.97 6.98 5.03
CA ALA A 39 5.12 6.25 4.47
C ALA A 39 6.42 7.06 4.54
N THR A 40 6.34 8.38 4.30
CA THR A 40 7.49 9.28 4.43
C THR A 40 8.01 9.36 5.86
N ARG A 41 7.12 9.27 6.87
CA ARG A 41 7.49 9.34 8.30
C ARG A 41 8.00 8.03 8.86
N CYS A 42 7.46 6.91 8.40
CA CYS A 42 7.84 5.58 8.88
C CYS A 42 9.13 5.05 8.25
N GLY A 43 9.72 5.80 7.31
CA GLY A 43 10.84 5.34 6.50
C GLY A 43 10.38 4.27 5.50
N PRO A 44 11.19 3.95 4.48
CA PRO A 44 10.87 2.83 3.62
C PRO A 44 10.95 1.56 4.47
N THR A 45 9.79 0.93 4.72
CA THR A 45 9.76 -0.49 5.03
C THR A 45 10.28 -1.18 3.78
N VAL A 46 11.59 -1.34 3.69
CA VAL A 46 12.22 -2.23 2.74
C VAL A 46 12.07 -3.62 3.36
N PRO A 47 11.11 -4.49 2.98
CA PRO A 47 11.54 -5.85 2.80
C PRO A 47 12.54 -5.76 1.65
N ALA A 48 13.81 -6.06 1.93
CA ALA A 48 14.81 -6.18 0.89
C ALA A 48 14.18 -6.93 -0.28
N ALA A 49 14.30 -6.36 -1.48
CA ALA A 49 13.69 -6.87 -2.71
C ALA A 49 13.55 -8.40 -2.63
N PRO A 50 12.36 -8.97 -2.88
CA PRO A 50 12.23 -10.42 -2.83
C PRO A 50 13.36 -10.99 -3.70
N PRO A 51 14.25 -11.85 -3.16
CA PRO A 51 15.27 -12.47 -3.98
C PRO A 51 14.56 -13.09 -5.19
N PRO A 52 15.16 -13.00 -6.41
CA PRO A 52 14.52 -13.54 -7.60
C PRO A 52 14.06 -14.95 -7.28
N LEU A 53 12.74 -15.19 -7.42
CA LEU A 53 12.03 -16.35 -6.88
C LEU A 53 12.81 -17.64 -7.08
N ALA A 54 13.63 -18.01 -6.09
CA ALA A 54 14.24 -19.32 -6.00
C ALA A 54 13.27 -20.13 -5.14
N HIS A 55 12.40 -20.85 -5.83
CA HIS A 55 11.50 -21.83 -5.25
C HIS A 55 12.35 -22.91 -4.58
N THR A 56 12.62 -22.77 -3.28
CA THR A 56 12.96 -23.89 -2.42
C THR A 56 12.65 -23.50 -0.98
N GLY A 57 11.64 -24.16 -0.42
CA GLY A 57 11.08 -23.80 0.88
C GLY A 57 12.04 -24.00 2.05
N VAL A 58 11.67 -23.41 3.17
CA VAL A 58 11.59 -24.03 4.51
C VAL A 58 10.92 -23.00 5.42
N SER A 59 9.98 -23.52 6.22
CA SER A 59 9.25 -22.85 7.29
C SER A 59 10.18 -22.19 8.31
N CYS A 60 9.87 -20.96 8.74
CA CYS A 60 10.25 -20.47 10.06
C CYS A 60 9.14 -19.57 10.61
N LEU A 61 8.22 -20.17 11.38
CA LEU A 61 7.45 -19.48 12.41
C LEU A 61 8.46 -19.01 13.47
N SER A 62 8.53 -17.71 13.79
CA SER A 62 8.72 -17.18 15.15
C SER A 62 8.93 -15.66 15.21
N THR A 63 8.07 -15.04 16.03
CA THR A 63 8.29 -13.87 16.89
C THR A 63 8.38 -12.47 16.28
N LEU A 64 7.25 -11.77 16.34
CA LEU A 64 7.20 -10.32 16.46
C LEU A 64 7.72 -9.91 17.86
N SER A 65 8.92 -9.34 17.91
CA SER A 65 9.43 -8.53 19.02
C SER A 65 10.05 -7.31 18.35
N GLY A 66 9.37 -6.17 18.28
CA GLY A 66 9.15 -5.28 19.41
C GLY A 66 9.86 -3.98 19.05
N CYS A 67 9.12 -3.00 18.53
CA CYS A 67 9.64 -1.65 18.28
C CYS A 67 9.56 -0.87 19.60
N ALA A 68 10.71 -0.40 20.07
CA ALA A 68 10.83 0.63 21.09
C ALA A 68 10.70 2.02 20.46
#